data_AF-H5Y360-F1
#
_entry.id   AF-H5Y360-F1
#
_cell.length_a   1.000
_cell.length_b   1.000
_cell.length_c   1.000
_cell.angle_alpha   90.00
_cell.angle_beta   90.00
_cell.angle_gamma   90.00
#
_symmetry.space_group_name_H-M   'P 1'
#
loop_
_entity.id
_entity.type
_entity.pdbx_description
1 polymer ?
#
loop_
_entity_poly.entity_id
_entity_poly.type
_entity_poly.pdbx_seq_one_letter_code
_entity_poly.pdbx_strand_id
1 'polypeptide(L)' 'MMYIVLKGEERARLEAVCKSLDITLEEWFRTALHESECNVLNRFLEDPEKSKHWKWDKTMCHFVRKTELE' A
#
# COMPACT_ATOMS: atom_id res chain seq x y z
N MET A 1 3.50 -7.43 9.39
CA MET A 1 3.04 -8.35 8.33
C MET A 1 1.71 -7.81 7.84
N MET A 2 1.65 -7.37 6.59
CA MET A 2 0.45 -6.73 6.02
C MET A 2 -0.49 -7.82 5.51
N TYR A 3 -1.77 -7.72 5.85
CA TYR A 3 -2.80 -8.68 5.45
C TYR A 3 -3.83 -7.96 4.59
N ILE A 4 -4.02 -8.44 3.36
CA ILE A 4 -5.13 -8.02 2.51
C ILE A 4 -6.08 -9.20 2.41
N VAL A 5 -7.32 -8.97 2.81
CA VAL A 5 -8.40 -9.95 2.67
C VAL A 5 -9.05 -9.73 1.32
N LEU A 6 -8.76 -10.65 0.38
CA LEU A 6 -9.44 -10.73 -0.90
C LEU A 6 -10.50 -11.83 -0.83
N LYS A 7 -11.65 -11.62 -1.47
CA LYS A 7 -12.60 -12.72 -1.71
C LYS A 7 -11.95 -13.73 -2.66
N GLY A 8 -12.40 -14.99 -2.61
CA GLY A 8 -11.81 -16.07 -3.41
C GLY A 8 -11.71 -15.77 -4.91
N GLU A 9 -12.74 -15.13 -5.48
CA GLU A 9 -12.75 -14.70 -6.89
C GLU A 9 -11.76 -13.56 -7.18
N GLU A 10 -11.65 -12.59 -6.29
CA GLU A 10 -10.75 -11.44 -6.43
C GLU A 10 -9.28 -11.88 -6.38
N ARG A 11 -8.95 -12.84 -5.49
CA ARG A 11 -7.62 -13.43 -5.42
C ARG A 11 -7.25 -14.17 -6.70
N ALA A 12 -8.14 -15.00 -7.23
CA ALA A 12 -7.87 -15.73 -8.47
C ALA A 12 -7.63 -14.79 -9.66
N ARG A 13 -8.39 -13.68 -9.73
CA ARG A 13 -8.20 -12.65 -10.76
C ARG A 13 -6.85 -11.94 -10.60
N LEU A 14 -6.44 -11.61 -9.37
CA LEU A 14 -5.13 -11.02 -9.11
C LEU A 14 -4.00 -11.99 -9.48
N GLU A 15 -4.08 -13.25 -9.09
CA GLU A 15 -3.10 -14.29 -9.45
C GLU A 15 -2.97 -14.46 -10.97
N ALA A 16 -4.08 -14.42 -11.70
CA ALA A 16 -4.08 -14.47 -13.16
C ALA A 16 -3.37 -13.25 -13.79
N VAL A 17 -3.60 -12.05 -13.24
CA VAL A 17 -2.92 -10.82 -13.68
C VAL A 17 -1.43 -10.90 -13.39
N CYS A 18 -1.03 -11.25 -12.17
CA CYS A 18 0.39 -11.42 -11.81
C CYS A 18 1.10 -12.41 -12.76
N LYS A 19 0.46 -13.55 -13.03
CA LYS A 19 0.96 -14.54 -13.99
C LYS A 19 1.11 -13.99 -15.41
N SER A 20 0.15 -13.17 -15.87
CA SER A 20 0.22 -12.57 -17.21
C SER A 20 1.35 -11.55 -17.37
N LEU A 21 1.80 -10.97 -16.25
CA LEU A 21 2.87 -9.99 -16.19
C LEU A 21 4.24 -10.60 -15.81
N ASP A 22 4.29 -11.93 -15.62
CA ASP A 22 5.47 -12.66 -15.16
C ASP A 22 6.03 -12.14 -13.82
N ILE A 23 5.13 -11.80 -12.90
CA ILE A 23 5.49 -11.37 -11.54
C ILE A 23 4.79 -12.24 -10.51
N THR A 24 5.38 -12.32 -9.32
CA THR A 24 4.77 -12.94 -8.15
C THR A 24 3.75 -11.99 -7.49
N LEU A 25 2.84 -12.56 -6.70
CA LEU A 25 1.95 -11.77 -5.84
C LEU A 25 2.74 -10.87 -4.88
N GLU A 26 3.87 -11.36 -4.35
CA GLU A 26 4.71 -10.58 -3.43
C GLU A 26 5.32 -9.36 -4.10
N GLU A 27 5.86 -9.50 -5.32
CA GLU A 27 6.40 -8.39 -6.10
C GLU A 27 5.32 -7.36 -6.44
N TRP A 28 4.12 -7.82 -6.80
CA TRP A 28 2.98 -6.94 -6.99
C TRP A 28 2.64 -6.15 -5.72
N PHE A 29 2.55 -6.81 -4.56
CA PHE A 29 2.25 -6.14 -3.30
C PHE A 29 3.35 -5.14 -2.90
N ARG A 30 4.63 -5.49 -3.05
CA ARG A 30 5.74 -4.58 -2.75
C ARG A 30 5.69 -3.34 -3.65
N THR A 31 5.40 -3.52 -4.92
CA THR A 31 5.27 -2.43 -5.90
C THR A 31 4.09 -1.52 -5.54
N ALA A 32 2.91 -2.11 -5.31
CA ALA A 32 1.71 -1.37 -4.94
C ALA A 32 1.89 -0.60 -3.62
N LEU A 33 2.56 -1.19 -2.63
CA LEU A 33 2.91 -0.52 -1.39
C LEU A 33 3.84 0.67 -1.68
N HIS A 34 4.91 0.47 -2.44
CA HIS A 34 5.85 1.55 -2.77
C HIS A 34 5.17 2.70 -3.51
N GLU A 35 4.33 2.41 -4.51
CA GLU A 35 3.56 3.44 -5.23
C GLU A 35 2.61 4.19 -4.29
N SER A 36 1.95 3.49 -3.37
CA SER A 36 1.09 4.11 -2.36
C SER A 36 1.88 5.08 -1.47
N GLU A 37 3.06 4.67 -0.99
CA GLU A 37 3.94 5.51 -0.15
C GLU A 37 4.47 6.73 -0.92
N CYS A 38 4.86 6.55 -2.18
CA CYS A 38 5.27 7.64 -3.06
C CYS A 38 4.12 8.63 -3.29
N ASN A 39 2.89 8.15 -3.47
CA ASN A 39 1.71 9.01 -3.59
C ASN A 39 1.44 9.80 -2.30
N VAL A 40 1.64 9.18 -1.13
CA VAL A 40 1.53 9.87 0.17
C VAL A 40 2.61 10.97 0.28
N LEU A 41 3.86 10.66 -0.08
CA LEU A 41 4.94 11.64 -0.09
C LEU A 41 4.66 12.81 -1.04
N ASN A 42 4.23 12.54 -2.27
CA ASN A 42 3.87 13.58 -3.24
C ASN A 42 2.77 14.50 -2.70
N ARG A 43 1.76 13.96 -2.02
CA ARG A 43 0.72 14.77 -1.37
C ARG A 43 1.28 15.70 -0.29
N PHE A 44 2.31 15.29 0.45
CA PHE A 44 2.97 16.16 1.43
C PHE A 44 3.81 17.24 0.76
N LEU A 45 4.41 16.94 -0.38
CA LEU A 45 5.18 17.92 -1.16
C LEU A 45 4.27 18.98 -1.79
N GLU A 46 3.08 18.58 -2.26
CA GLU A 46 2.05 19.50 -2.78
C GLU A 46 1.42 20.35 -1.68
N ASP A 47 1.11 19.72 -0.53
CA ASP A 47 0.45 20.36 0.59
C ASP A 47 0.96 19.77 1.93
N PRO A 48 1.92 20.43 2.58
CA PRO A 48 2.49 19.97 3.84
C PRO A 48 1.46 19.81 4.97
N GLU A 49 0.32 20.50 4.92
CA GLU A 49 -0.73 20.39 5.94
C GLU A 49 -1.35 18.98 5.96
N LYS A 50 -1.38 18.29 4.82
CA LYS A 50 -1.87 16.91 4.74
C LYS A 50 -1.04 15.95 5.59
N SER A 51 0.25 16.24 5.84
CA SER A 51 1.11 15.41 6.69
C SER A 51 0.60 15.32 8.13
N LYS A 52 -0.21 16.29 8.60
CA LYS A 52 -0.79 16.29 9.95
C LYS A 52 -1.71 15.11 10.20
N HIS A 53 -2.26 14.48 9.16
CA HIS A 53 -3.16 13.33 9.25
C HIS A 53 -2.44 11.98 9.15
N TRP A 54 -1.12 11.97 8.94
CA TRP A 54 -0.34 10.76 8.73
C TRP A 54 0.77 10.60 9.78
N LYS A 55 1.21 9.36 9.99
CA LYS A 55 2.33 8.99 10.87
C LYS A 55 3.15 7.90 10.18
N TRP A 56 4.47 7.95 10.35
CA TRP A 56 5.34 6.85 9.97
C TRP A 56 5.29 5.75 11.02
N ASP A 57 4.87 4.54 10.63
CA ASP A 57 4.96 3.35 11.49
C ASP A 57 6.34 2.69 11.31
N LYS A 58 7.18 2.74 12.34
CA LYS A 58 8.53 2.13 12.30
C LYS A 58 8.52 0.60 12.29
N THR A 59 7.45 -0.01 12.82
CA THR A 59 7.31 -1.47 12.89
C THR A 59 6.91 -2.03 11.54
N MET A 60 6.03 -1.33 10.83
CA MET A 60 5.54 -1.74 9.51
C MET A 60 6.32 -1.10 8.35
N CYS A 61 7.13 -0.08 8.62
CA CYS A 61 7.96 0.63 7.64
C CYS A 61 7.15 1.28 6.50
N HIS A 62 6.03 1.92 6.85
CA HIS A 62 5.13 2.62 5.91
C HIS A 62 4.30 3.73 6.62
N PHE A 63 3.64 4.60 5.85
CA PHE A 63 2.75 5.65 6.36
C PHE A 63 1.35 5.09 6.70
N VAL A 64 0.86 5.45 7.88
CA VAL A 64 -0.50 5.13 8.36
C VAL A 64 -1.28 6.39 8.66
N ARG A 65 -2.61 6.36 8.47
CA ARG A 65 -3.47 7.49 8.86
C ARG A 65 -3.66 7.50 10.37
N LYS A 66 -3.62 8.68 10.98
CA LYS A 66 -3.79 8.82 12.43
C LYS A 66 -5.16 8.34 12.92
N THR A 67 -6.20 8.43 12.09
CA THR A 67 -7.56 7.96 12.39
C THR A 67 -7.70 6.44 12.39
N GLU A 68 -6.72 5.69 11.88
CA GLU A 68 -6.71 4.22 11.87
C GLU A 68 -5.99 3.64 13.12
N LEU A 69 -5.50 4.52 14.02
CA LEU A 69 -4.79 4.18 15.25
C LEU A 69 -5.63 4.43 16.52
N GLU A 70 -6.87 4.92 16.38
CA GLU A 70 -7.87 5.10 17.45
C GLU A 70 -8.90 3.96 17.41
#